data_AF-V4Y0M0-F1
#
_entry.id   AF-V4Y0M0-F1
#
_cell.length_a   1.000
_cell.length_b   1.000
_cell.length_c   1.000
_cell.angle_alpha   90.00
_cell.angle_beta   90.00
_cell.angle_gamma   90.00
#
_symmetry.space_group_name_H-M   'P 1'
#
loop_
_entity.id
_entity.type
_entity.pdbx_description
1 polymer ?
#
loop_
_entity_poly.entity_id
_entity_poly.type
_entity_poly.pdbx_seq_one_letter_code
_entity_poly.pdbx_strand_id
1 'polypeptide(L)' 'MSEYEVTFAQPHELTDGEETTLVVGDCEDVGSMYILELTDGGTRSVGKQLVSSVTEAE' A
#
# COMPACT_ATOMS: atom_id res chain seq x y z
N MET A 1 -4.82 -16.28 -2.12
CA MET A 1 -3.76 -15.27 -2.04
C MET A 1 -4.39 -14.19 -1.19
N SER A 2 -3.79 -13.84 -0.06
CA SER A 2 -4.37 -12.81 0.82
C SER A 2 -3.92 -11.47 0.25
N GLU A 3 -4.86 -10.63 -0.15
CA GLU A 3 -4.56 -9.27 -0.58
C GLU A 3 -4.46 -8.37 0.67
N TYR A 4 -3.80 -7.23 0.55
CA TYR A 4 -3.70 -6.22 1.60
C TYR A 4 -4.26 -4.90 1.10
N GLU A 5 -5.03 -4.24 1.95
CA GLU A 5 -5.51 -2.89 1.75
C GLU A 5 -4.61 -1.91 2.53
N VAL A 6 -3.97 -1.00 1.79
CA VAL A 6 -3.10 0.04 2.33
C VAL A 6 -3.85 1.36 2.25
N THR A 7 -4.10 1.98 3.39
CA THR A 7 -4.68 3.33 3.48
C THR A 7 -3.57 4.34 3.72
N PHE A 8 -3.44 5.31 2.83
CA PHE A 8 -2.56 6.46 2.93
C PHE A 8 -3.21 7.59 3.74
N ALA A 9 -2.39 8.39 4.41
CA ALA A 9 -2.84 9.54 5.19
C ALA A 9 -3.35 10.70 4.30
N GLN A 10 -2.93 10.74 3.03
CA GLN A 10 -3.30 11.72 2.02
C GLN A 10 -3.36 11.05 0.65
N PRO A 11 -4.02 11.66 -0.35
CA PRO A 11 -4.04 11.11 -1.70
C PRO A 11 -2.63 10.83 -2.22
N HIS A 12 -2.43 9.61 -2.74
CA HIS A 12 -1.11 9.14 -3.14
C HIS A 12 -1.02 8.93 -4.65
N GLU A 13 0.16 9.13 -5.24
CA GLU A 13 0.38 8.87 -6.68
C GLU A 13 0.25 7.38 -7.08
N LEU A 14 0.11 6.49 -6.09
CA LEU A 14 -0.03 5.05 -6.32
C LEU A 14 -1.50 4.62 -6.34
N THR A 15 -2.40 5.50 -5.92
CA THR A 15 -3.86 5.32 -5.93
C THR A 15 -4.46 6.11 -7.10
N ASP A 16 -5.70 5.82 -7.47
CA ASP A 16 -6.31 6.50 -8.62
C ASP A 16 -6.77 7.92 -8.24
N GLY A 17 -5.96 8.92 -8.59
CA GLY A 17 -6.28 10.34 -8.42
C GLY A 17 -6.32 10.82 -6.96
N GLU A 18 -7.52 11.05 -6.43
CA GLU A 18 -7.75 11.58 -5.07
C GLU A 18 -7.97 10.48 -4.04
N GLU A 19 -7.89 9.21 -4.45
CA GLU A 19 -8.04 8.08 -3.56
C GLU A 19 -6.90 8.00 -2.55
N THR A 20 -7.19 7.38 -1.41
CA THR A 20 -6.23 7.15 -0.33
C THR A 20 -6.02 5.68 -0.06
N THR A 21 -6.71 4.80 -0.77
CA THR A 21 -6.69 3.36 -0.51
C THR A 21 -6.11 2.62 -1.71
N LEU A 22 -5.18 1.71 -1.46
CA LEU A 22 -4.54 0.89 -2.48
C LEU A 22 -4.63 -0.58 -2.09
N VAL A 23 -5.14 -1.42 -2.99
CA VAL A 23 -5.11 -2.87 -2.83
C VAL A 23 -3.82 -3.40 -3.45
N VAL A 24 -3.10 -4.22 -2.68
CA VAL A 24 -1.81 -4.81 -3.05
C VAL A 24 -1.86 -6.31 -2.81
N GLY A 25 -1.12 -7.07 -3.60
CA GLY A 25 -1.00 -8.53 -3.44
C GLY A 25 -0.18 -8.93 -2.22
N ASP A 26 0.79 -8.11 -1.82
CA ASP A 26 1.61 -8.31 -0.61
C ASP A 26 2.14 -6.99 -0.06
N CYS A 27 2.49 -6.97 1.23
CA CYS A 27 3.05 -5.79 1.90
C CYS A 27 4.11 -6.21 2.92
N GLU A 28 5.37 -5.84 2.65
CA GLU A 28 6.50 -6.12 3.53
C GLU A 28 6.94 -4.86 4.31
N ASP A 29 7.11 -5.02 5.62
CA ASP A 29 7.60 -3.97 6.52
C ASP A 29 9.13 -4.00 6.61
N VAL A 30 9.79 -2.96 6.10
CA VAL A 30 11.27 -2.83 6.14
C VAL A 30 11.72 -1.76 7.14
N GLY A 31 10.94 -1.53 8.19
CA GLY A 31 11.29 -0.62 9.29
C GLY A 31 10.81 0.81 9.06
N SER A 32 11.37 1.55 8.09
CA SER A 32 11.01 2.95 7.79
C SER A 32 10.07 3.10 6.58
N MET A 33 9.92 2.04 5.79
CA MET A 33 9.09 2.00 4.59
C MET A 33 8.30 0.68 4.54
N TYR A 34 7.24 0.67 3.76
CA TYR A 34 6.55 -0.52 3.30
C TYR A 34 6.93 -0.80 1.85
N ILE A 35 7.23 -2.06 1.54
CA ILE A 35 7.39 -2.58 0.20
C ILE A 35 6.07 -3.22 -0.19
N LEU A 36 5.37 -2.59 -1.13
CA LEU A 36 4.07 -3.01 -1.63
C LEU A 36 4.26 -3.80 -2.92
N GLU A 37 3.75 -5.01 -2.96
CA GLU A 37 3.64 -5.79 -4.19
C GLU A 37 2.26 -5.54 -4.81
N LEU A 38 2.20 -4.79 -5.90
CA LEU A 38 0.95 -4.50 -6.60
C LEU A 38 0.38 -5.76 -7.23
N THR A 39 -0.94 -5.78 -7.45
CA THR A 39 -1.66 -6.90 -8.09
C THR A 39 -1.20 -7.18 -9.52
N ASP A 40 -0.65 -6.19 -10.22
CA ASP A 40 0.02 -6.34 -11.52
C ASP A 40 1.45 -6.95 -11.46
N GLY A 41 1.90 -7.36 -10.27
CA GLY A 41 3.23 -7.95 -10.04
C GLY A 41 4.38 -6.93 -9.98
N GLY A 42 4.05 -5.63 -9.96
CA GLY A 42 5.02 -4.57 -9.79
C GLY A 42 5.26 -4.24 -8.32
N THR A 43 6.50 -3.99 -7.92
CA THR A 43 6.82 -3.57 -6.55
C THR A 43 6.94 -2.06 -6.43
N ARG A 44 6.44 -1.48 -5.32
CA ARG A 44 6.54 -0.07 -4.97
C ARG A 44 6.92 0.11 -3.52
N SER A 45 7.79 1.06 -3.22
CA SER A 45 8.17 1.40 -1.85
C SER A 45 7.48 2.69 -1.43
N VAL A 46 6.79 2.67 -0.29
CA VAL A 46 6.18 3.86 0.32
C VAL A 46 6.70 4.05 1.73
N GLY A 47 6.96 5.30 2.12
CA GLY A 47 7.39 5.54 3.49
C GLY A 47 6.23 5.44 4.47
N LYS A 48 6.49 4.87 5.65
CA LYS A 48 5.44 4.64 6.66
C LYS A 48 4.76 5.93 7.11
N GLN A 49 5.46 7.06 7.08
CA GLN A 49 4.87 8.35 7.41
C GLN A 49 3.71 8.75 6.47
N LEU A 50 3.61 8.15 5.29
CA LEU A 50 2.51 8.38 4.34
C LEU A 50 1.37 7.36 4.53
N VAL A 51 1.59 6.27 5.26
CA VAL A 51 0.62 5.19 5.47
C VAL A 51 -0.10 5.40 6.78
N SER A 52 -1.43 5.44 6.71
CA SER A 52 -2.32 5.52 7.87
C SER A 52 -2.60 4.14 8.47
N SER A 53 -2.89 3.14 7.64
CA SER A 53 -3.19 1.77 8.08
C SER A 53 -2.90 0.75 6.99
N VAL A 54 -2.64 -0.49 7.40
CA VAL A 54 -2.55 -1.66 6.52
C VAL A 54 -3.41 -2.76 7.14
N THR A 55 -4.32 -3.32 6.36
CA THR A 55 -5.20 -4.41 6.77
C THR A 55 -5.22 -5.52 5.72
N GLU A 56 -5.40 -6.77 6.12
CA GLU A 56 -5.67 -7.85 5.16
C GLU A 56 -7.05 -7.61 4.51
N ALA A 57 -7.12 -7.72 3.19
CA ALA A 57 -8.35 -7.66 2.42
C ALA A 57 -8.98 -9.07 2.36
N GLU A 58 -10.29 -9.16 2.64
CA GLU A 58 -11.07 -10.41 2.67
C GLU A 58 -11.48 -10.93 1.28
#